data_AF-A0A1S0UGN0-F1
#
_entry.id   AF-A0A1S0UGN0-F1
#
_cell.length_a   1.000
_cell.length_b   1.000
_cell.length_c   1.000
_cell.angle_alpha   90.00
_cell.angle_beta   90.00
_cell.angle_gamma   90.00
#
_symmetry.space_group_name_H-M   'P 1'
#
loop_
_entity.id
_entity.type
_entity.pdbx_description
1 polymer ?
#
loop_
_entity_poly.entity_id
_entity_poly.type
_entity_poly.pdbx_seq_one_letter_code
_entity_poly.pdbx_strand_id
1 'polypeptide(L)'
;MGKSELDTKKKMNAENIVKCNRAINDETDATSSAESEDDPEFRELEERSQIVEKYEKGPEQEVEEWENPDFELYKITDRYGFMHKNMQEISVRELVEKKRMTKEVSREQKWLRMMSRWSDGKGANDKLKKRLWKGVPEKFRSLAQISLTLSLICALNCSHQFAGVDKVT
;
A
#
# COMPACT_ATOMS: atom_id res chain seq x y z
N MET A 1 -12.15 -87.37 -15.65
CA MET A 1 -13.20 -86.49 -16.21
C MET A 1 -13.14 -85.03 -15.72
N GLY A 2 -12.10 -84.56 -15.00
CA GLY A 2 -12.12 -83.23 -14.35
C GLY A 2 -11.28 -82.10 -14.97
N LYS A 3 -10.60 -82.30 -16.11
CA LYS A 3 -9.76 -81.24 -16.72
C LYS A 3 -10.58 -80.23 -17.53
N SER A 4 -11.60 -80.69 -18.26
CA SER A 4 -12.47 -79.82 -19.07
C SER A 4 -13.32 -78.86 -18.25
N GLU A 5 -13.66 -79.18 -17.00
CA GLU A 5 -14.48 -78.32 -16.13
C GLU A 5 -13.66 -77.20 -15.45
N LEU A 6 -12.37 -77.43 -15.22
CA LEU A 6 -11.46 -76.40 -14.70
C LEU A 6 -11.11 -75.38 -15.79
N ASP A 7 -10.99 -75.82 -17.04
CA ASP A 7 -10.71 -74.95 -18.17
C ASP A 7 -11.89 -74.03 -18.52
N THR A 8 -13.13 -74.54 -18.41
CA THR A 8 -14.34 -73.70 -18.58
C THR A 8 -14.51 -72.69 -17.44
N LYS A 9 -14.24 -73.07 -16.19
CA LYS A 9 -14.29 -72.15 -15.04
C LYS A 9 -13.26 -71.03 -15.13
N LYS A 10 -12.03 -71.35 -15.59
CA LYS A 10 -11.00 -70.33 -15.85
C LYS A 10 -11.40 -69.38 -16.98
N LYS A 11 -12.01 -69.90 -18.04
CA LYS A 11 -12.48 -69.10 -19.17
C LYS A 11 -13.59 -68.12 -18.77
N MET A 12 -14.59 -68.59 -18.03
CA MET A 12 -15.66 -67.72 -17.52
C MET A 12 -15.14 -66.65 -16.54
N ASN A 13 -14.15 -66.99 -15.71
CA ASN A 13 -13.53 -66.01 -14.81
C ASN A 13 -12.76 -64.92 -15.59
N ALA A 14 -11.99 -65.32 -16.60
CA ALA A 14 -11.28 -64.37 -17.47
C ALA A 14 -12.25 -63.46 -18.24
N GLU A 15 -13.34 -64.01 -18.77
CA GLU A 15 -14.40 -63.25 -19.46
C GLU A 15 -15.10 -62.27 -18.51
N ASN A 16 -15.35 -62.66 -17.25
CA ASN A 16 -15.93 -61.78 -16.24
C ASN A 16 -14.98 -60.65 -15.83
N ILE A 17 -13.68 -60.93 -15.67
CA ILE A 17 -12.67 -59.92 -15.36
C ILE A 17 -12.57 -58.89 -16.50
N VAL A 18 -12.52 -59.34 -17.75
CA VAL A 18 -12.49 -58.46 -18.93
C VAL A 18 -13.77 -57.61 -19.00
N LYS A 19 -14.92 -58.20 -18.68
CA LYS A 19 -16.21 -57.48 -18.67
C LYS A 19 -16.27 -56.42 -17.57
N CYS A 20 -15.77 -56.71 -16.38
CA CYS A 20 -15.67 -55.72 -15.29
C CYS A 20 -14.68 -54.60 -15.62
N ASN A 21 -13.52 -54.93 -16.19
CA ASN A 21 -12.54 -53.91 -16.60
C ASN A 21 -13.07 -53.01 -17.72
N ARG A 22 -13.86 -53.56 -18.66
CA ARG A 22 -14.54 -52.75 -19.68
C ARG A 22 -15.57 -51.82 -19.09
N ALA A 23 -16.39 -52.30 -18.15
CA ALA A 23 -17.38 -51.47 -17.47
C ALA A 23 -16.73 -50.33 -16.66
N ILE A 24 -15.58 -50.60 -16.02
CA ILE A 24 -14.80 -49.57 -15.30
C ILE A 24 -14.26 -48.52 -16.28
N ASN A 25 -13.76 -48.95 -17.45
CA ASN A 25 -13.25 -48.02 -18.46
C ASN A 25 -14.37 -47.16 -19.09
N ASP A 26 -15.57 -47.73 -19.27
CA ASP A 26 -16.73 -47.03 -19.81
C ASP A 26 -17.31 -45.99 -18.80
N GLU A 27 -17.17 -46.23 -17.47
CA GLU A 27 -17.46 -45.22 -16.43
C GLU A 27 -16.40 -44.09 -16.38
N THR A 28 -15.15 -44.39 -16.72
CA THR A 28 -14.08 -43.37 -16.82
C THR A 28 -14.08 -42.60 -18.13
N ASP A 29 -14.81 -43.05 -19.16
CA ASP A 29 -14.95 -42.37 -20.46
C ASP A 29 -16.23 -41.52 -20.55
N ALA A 30 -17.18 -41.74 -19.63
CA ALA A 30 -18.33 -40.86 -19.40
C ALA A 30 -18.00 -39.61 -18.57
N THR A 31 -16.71 -39.33 -18.34
CA THR A 31 -16.18 -38.00 -18.00
C THR A 31 -15.24 -37.47 -19.09
N SER A 32 -15.42 -37.88 -20.35
CA SER A 32 -15.03 -37.02 -21.48
C SER A 32 -16.08 -35.90 -21.59
N SER A 33 -15.93 -34.98 -20.65
CA SER A 33 -16.71 -33.76 -20.50
C SER A 33 -16.71 -33.05 -21.85
N ALA A 34 -17.91 -32.94 -22.44
CA ALA A 34 -18.13 -32.02 -23.54
C ALA A 34 -17.68 -30.65 -23.05
N GLU A 35 -16.58 -30.17 -23.59
CA GLU A 35 -15.90 -28.92 -23.24
C GLU A 35 -16.84 -27.74 -23.53
N SER A 36 -17.73 -27.46 -22.58
CA SER A 36 -18.42 -26.18 -22.53
C SER A 36 -17.48 -25.23 -21.79
N GLU A 37 -16.80 -24.37 -22.52
CA GLU A 37 -15.96 -23.26 -22.01
C GLU A 37 -16.73 -22.33 -21.03
N ASP A 38 -18.03 -22.55 -20.83
CA ASP A 38 -18.93 -21.80 -19.95
C ASP A 38 -19.30 -22.52 -18.63
N ASP A 39 -18.76 -23.72 -18.36
CA ASP A 39 -18.94 -24.38 -17.07
C ASP A 39 -18.13 -23.62 -15.98
N PRO A 40 -18.77 -23.11 -14.91
CA PRO A 40 -18.05 -22.40 -13.84
C PRO A 40 -16.92 -23.22 -13.20
N GLU A 41 -17.07 -24.55 -13.11
CA GLU A 41 -16.05 -25.41 -12.51
C GLU A 41 -14.78 -25.48 -13.38
N PHE A 42 -14.94 -25.48 -14.71
CA PHE A 42 -13.83 -25.45 -15.66
C PHE A 42 -13.03 -24.14 -15.59
N ARG A 43 -13.71 -22.99 -15.52
CA ARG A 43 -13.06 -21.67 -15.34
C ARG A 43 -12.28 -21.60 -14.03
N GLU A 44 -12.83 -22.12 -12.93
CA GLU A 44 -12.10 -22.16 -11.65
C GLU A 44 -10.84 -23.02 -11.70
N LEU A 45 -10.88 -24.14 -12.42
CA LEU A 45 -9.71 -25.01 -12.61
C LEU A 45 -8.63 -24.34 -13.46
N GLU A 46 -9.02 -23.62 -14.51
CA GLU A 46 -8.11 -22.86 -15.36
C GLU A 46 -7.49 -21.67 -14.61
N GLU A 47 -8.29 -20.91 -13.85
CA GLU A 47 -7.77 -19.83 -12.99
C GLU A 47 -6.78 -20.37 -11.95
N ARG A 48 -7.10 -21.51 -11.33
CA ARG A 48 -6.20 -22.18 -10.38
C ARG A 48 -4.90 -22.62 -11.05
N SER A 49 -4.96 -23.21 -12.24
CA SER A 49 -3.77 -23.69 -12.93
C SER A 49 -2.86 -22.53 -13.34
N GLN A 50 -3.43 -21.43 -13.83
CA GLN A 50 -2.70 -20.20 -14.15
C GLN A 50 -2.00 -19.60 -12.92
N ILE A 51 -2.66 -19.61 -11.75
CA ILE A 51 -2.06 -19.15 -10.50
C ILE A 51 -0.88 -20.05 -10.10
N VAL A 52 -1.05 -21.39 -10.16
CA VAL A 52 0.03 -22.34 -9.83
C VAL A 52 1.22 -22.17 -10.76
N GLU A 53 0.98 -22.05 -12.06
CA GLU A 53 2.02 -21.85 -13.07
C GLU A 53 2.82 -20.56 -12.82
N LYS A 54 2.16 -19.46 -12.43
CA LYS A 54 2.82 -18.21 -12.03
C LYS A 54 3.75 -18.40 -10.83
N TYR A 55 3.33 -19.17 -9.82
CA TYR A 55 4.20 -19.46 -8.67
C TYR A 55 5.36 -20.40 -9.00
N GLU A 56 5.17 -21.35 -9.92
CA GLU A 56 6.24 -22.27 -10.36
C GLU A 56 7.35 -21.57 -11.16
N LYS A 57 7.01 -20.53 -11.93
CA LYS A 57 7.97 -19.73 -12.72
C LYS A 57 8.92 -18.88 -11.85
N GLY A 58 8.56 -18.59 -10.61
CA GLY A 58 9.42 -17.88 -9.66
C GLY A 58 9.63 -16.38 -9.99
N PRO A 59 10.61 -15.72 -9.35
CA PRO A 59 10.77 -14.26 -9.37
C PRO A 59 11.32 -13.66 -10.68
N GLU A 60 11.79 -14.47 -11.62
CA GLU A 60 12.30 -14.03 -12.94
C GLU A 60 11.20 -13.91 -14.00
N GLN A 61 9.93 -14.13 -13.63
CA GLN A 61 8.82 -14.05 -14.59
C GLN A 61 8.60 -12.62 -15.09
N GLU A 62 8.09 -12.49 -16.32
CA GLU A 62 7.62 -11.21 -16.86
C GLU A 62 6.35 -10.82 -16.12
N VAL A 63 6.55 -9.98 -15.10
CA VAL A 63 5.49 -9.45 -14.24
C VAL A 63 4.84 -8.26 -14.94
N GLU A 64 3.52 -8.10 -14.78
CA GLU A 64 2.85 -6.93 -15.33
C GLU A 64 3.44 -5.64 -14.78
N GLU A 65 3.44 -4.60 -15.60
CA GLU A 65 4.12 -3.35 -15.30
C GLU A 65 3.72 -2.74 -13.94
N TRP A 66 2.48 -2.94 -13.49
CA TRP A 66 1.97 -2.45 -12.19
C TRP A 66 2.35 -3.34 -10.99
N GLU A 67 2.65 -4.61 -11.20
CA GLU A 67 3.17 -5.54 -10.16
C GLU A 67 4.69 -5.40 -10.01
N ASN A 68 5.35 -4.73 -10.97
CA ASN A 68 6.79 -4.52 -10.95
C ASN A 68 7.20 -3.42 -9.94
N PRO A 69 8.04 -3.71 -8.94
CA PRO A 69 8.53 -2.70 -8.00
C PRO A 69 9.39 -1.62 -8.67
N ASP A 70 9.93 -1.92 -9.85
CA ASP A 70 10.73 -1.00 -10.65
C ASP A 70 9.92 -0.11 -11.60
N PHE A 71 8.58 -0.15 -11.54
CA PHE A 71 7.71 0.65 -12.39
C PHE A 71 7.98 2.15 -12.27
N GLU A 72 8.08 2.82 -13.41
CA GLU A 72 8.54 4.22 -13.50
C GLU A 72 7.68 5.18 -12.69
N LEU A 73 6.35 4.96 -12.62
CA LEU A 73 5.42 5.81 -11.89
C LEU A 73 5.77 5.93 -10.40
N TYR A 74 6.24 4.85 -9.78
CA TYR A 74 6.62 4.85 -8.36
C TYR A 74 7.95 5.59 -8.12
N LYS A 75 8.83 5.59 -9.11
CA LYS A 75 10.14 6.26 -9.05
C LYS A 75 10.04 7.77 -9.27
N ILE A 76 8.94 8.25 -9.85
CA ILE A 76 8.78 9.65 -10.28
C ILE A 76 8.02 10.50 -9.23
N THR A 77 8.00 10.08 -7.96
CA THR A 77 7.32 10.81 -6.88
C THR A 77 8.31 11.49 -5.92
N ASP A 78 8.03 12.74 -5.54
CA ASP A 78 8.80 13.49 -4.54
C ASP A 78 8.35 13.12 -3.10
N ARG A 79 9.11 13.55 -2.08
CA ARG A 79 8.84 13.34 -0.65
C ARG A 79 7.41 13.74 -0.22
N TYR A 80 6.84 14.75 -0.89
CA TYR A 80 5.49 15.23 -0.63
C TYR A 80 4.40 14.52 -1.45
N GLY A 81 4.77 13.55 -2.29
CA GLY A 81 3.87 12.79 -3.17
C GLY A 81 3.56 13.49 -4.50
N PHE A 82 4.27 14.56 -4.87
CA PHE A 82 4.08 15.20 -6.17
C PHE A 82 4.78 14.42 -7.29
N MET A 83 4.06 14.15 -8.37
CA MET A 83 4.60 13.52 -9.58
C MET A 83 5.41 14.53 -10.40
N HIS A 84 6.63 14.16 -10.79
CA HIS A 84 7.45 14.96 -11.70
C HIS A 84 7.36 14.42 -13.13
N LYS A 85 7.88 15.14 -14.12
CA LYS A 85 7.88 14.66 -15.51
C LYS A 85 9.14 13.85 -15.83
N ASN A 86 10.26 14.17 -15.18
CA ASN A 86 11.57 13.63 -15.50
C ASN A 86 12.25 13.08 -14.24
N MET A 87 12.76 11.83 -14.30
CA MET A 87 13.48 11.19 -13.18
C MET A 87 14.79 11.92 -12.83
N GLN A 88 15.47 12.49 -13.83
CA GLN A 88 16.71 13.25 -13.63
C GLN A 88 16.48 14.54 -12.84
N GLU A 89 15.29 15.13 -12.93
CA GLU A 89 14.95 16.33 -12.16
C GLU A 89 14.74 16.00 -10.66
N ILE A 90 14.22 14.81 -10.36
CA ILE A 90 14.03 14.34 -8.98
C ILE A 90 15.38 14.14 -8.31
N SER A 91 16.31 13.42 -8.93
CA SER A 91 17.61 13.12 -8.28
C SER A 91 18.42 14.38 -7.96
N VAL A 92 18.40 15.38 -8.84
CA VAL A 92 19.03 16.69 -8.61
C VAL A 92 18.32 17.44 -7.47
N ARG A 93 16.98 17.45 -7.47
CA ARG A 93 16.17 18.07 -6.42
C ARG A 93 16.39 17.38 -5.07
N GLU A 94 16.46 16.07 -5.02
CA GLU A 94 16.72 15.28 -3.82
C GLU A 94 18.09 15.59 -3.21
N LEU A 95 19.13 15.77 -4.03
CA LEU A 95 20.45 16.14 -3.53
C LEU A 95 20.45 17.55 -2.91
N VAL A 96 19.77 18.51 -3.55
CA VAL A 96 19.59 19.87 -3.01
C VAL A 96 18.73 19.82 -1.75
N GLU A 97 17.68 19.00 -1.75
CA GLU A 97 16.76 18.83 -0.65
C GLU A 97 17.45 18.21 0.56
N LYS A 98 18.30 17.20 0.38
CA LYS A 98 19.08 16.60 1.46
C LYS A 98 19.97 17.64 2.15
N LYS A 99 20.60 18.54 1.38
CA LYS A 99 21.37 19.67 1.94
C LYS A 99 20.47 20.66 2.68
N ARG A 100 19.25 20.93 2.17
CA ARG A 100 18.25 21.77 2.83
C ARG A 100 17.78 21.15 4.15
N MET A 101 17.49 19.86 4.14
CA MET A 101 17.05 19.08 5.30
C MET A 101 18.05 19.12 6.44
N THR A 102 19.36 18.97 6.17
CA THR A 102 20.38 19.08 7.22
C THR A 102 20.38 20.46 7.90
N LYS A 103 20.14 21.52 7.12
CA LYS A 103 19.97 22.88 7.66
C LYS A 103 18.69 23.01 8.47
N GLU A 104 17.58 22.45 7.99
CA GLU A 104 16.29 22.43 8.72
C GLU A 104 16.41 21.70 10.05
N VAL A 105 17.03 20.52 10.12
CA VAL A 105 17.27 19.78 11.38
C VAL A 105 18.06 20.64 12.38
N SER A 106 19.11 21.32 11.91
CA SER A 106 19.89 22.23 12.75
C SER A 106 19.08 23.43 13.25
N ARG A 107 18.11 23.90 12.46
CA ARG A 107 17.17 24.97 12.86
C ARG A 107 16.16 24.43 13.87
N GLU A 108 15.57 23.27 13.62
CA GLU A 108 14.59 22.61 14.48
C GLU A 108 15.14 22.42 15.90
N GLN A 109 16.37 21.93 16.06
CA GLN A 109 17.01 21.80 17.37
C GLN A 109 17.16 23.14 18.12
N LYS A 110 17.41 24.23 17.39
CA LYS A 110 17.46 25.58 17.97
C LYS A 110 16.06 26.05 18.36
N TRP A 111 15.06 25.75 17.55
CA TRP A 111 13.67 26.08 17.81
C TRP A 111 13.09 25.28 18.98
N LEU A 112 13.35 23.98 19.11
CA LEU A 112 12.96 23.16 20.26
C LEU A 112 13.39 23.78 21.59
N ARG A 113 14.67 24.20 21.68
CA ARG A 113 15.21 24.88 22.87
C ARG A 113 14.54 26.22 23.16
N MET A 114 14.04 26.92 22.14
CA MET A 114 13.30 28.17 22.33
C MET A 114 11.85 27.92 22.73
N MET A 115 11.22 26.91 22.13
CA MET A 115 9.82 26.54 22.36
C MET A 115 9.60 26.01 23.76
N SER A 116 10.51 25.19 24.27
CA SER A 116 10.47 24.73 25.67
C SER A 116 10.46 25.90 26.66
N ARG A 117 11.22 26.97 26.39
CA ARG A 117 11.21 28.17 27.25
C ARG A 117 9.94 29.02 27.08
N TRP A 118 9.24 28.88 25.95
CA TRP A 118 8.02 29.61 25.66
C TRP A 118 6.79 28.95 26.29
N SER A 119 6.76 27.61 26.36
CA SER A 119 5.71 26.86 27.07
C SER A 119 5.70 27.12 28.57
N ASP A 120 6.83 27.54 29.16
CA ASP A 120 6.97 27.81 30.59
C ASP A 120 6.27 29.11 31.06
N GLY A 121 5.39 29.69 30.23
CA GLY A 121 4.61 30.90 30.56
C GLY A 121 5.42 32.20 30.60
N LYS A 122 6.76 32.12 30.48
CA LYS A 122 7.62 33.28 30.25
C LYS A 122 7.43 33.68 28.79
N GLY A 123 6.51 34.61 28.55
CA GLY A 123 5.98 34.97 27.22
C GLY A 123 7.00 35.09 26.08
N ALA A 124 6.50 35.17 24.84
CA ALA A 124 7.32 35.09 23.63
C ALA A 124 8.54 36.05 23.67
N ASN A 125 9.72 35.48 23.90
CA ASN A 125 10.97 36.22 23.99
C ASN A 125 11.21 37.01 22.69
N ASP A 126 11.77 38.22 22.75
CA ASP A 126 12.07 39.03 21.55
C ASP A 126 12.93 38.29 20.52
N LYS A 127 13.74 37.32 20.98
CA LYS A 127 14.51 36.42 20.12
C LYS A 127 13.62 35.48 19.30
N LEU A 128 12.47 35.05 19.83
CA LEU A 128 11.49 34.25 19.11
C LEU A 128 10.77 35.08 18.06
N LYS A 129 10.30 36.29 18.42
CA LYS A 129 9.68 37.23 17.47
C LYS A 129 10.61 37.56 16.30
N LYS A 130 11.88 37.90 16.56
CA LYS A 130 12.88 38.15 15.51
C LYS A 130 13.10 36.94 14.60
N ARG A 131 13.02 35.72 15.15
CA ARG A 131 13.19 34.48 14.36
C ARG A 131 11.95 34.10 13.57
N LEU A 132 10.75 34.45 14.06
CA LEU A 132 9.51 34.30 13.31
C LEU A 132 9.57 35.09 11.99
N TRP A 133 10.06 36.33 12.01
CA TRP A 133 10.26 37.15 10.81
C TRP A 133 11.31 36.61 9.83
N LYS A 134 12.24 35.77 10.28
CA LYS A 134 13.20 35.08 9.40
C LYS A 134 12.64 33.77 8.81
N GLY A 135 11.51 33.29 9.32
CA GLY A 135 10.86 32.07 8.87
C GLY A 135 10.92 30.94 9.89
N VAL A 136 9.79 30.24 10.00
CA VAL A 136 9.58 29.08 10.87
C VAL A 136 10.11 27.81 10.19
N PRO A 137 10.82 26.91 10.89
CA PRO A 137 11.20 25.60 10.35
C PRO A 137 9.96 24.78 9.99
N GLU A 138 10.11 23.87 9.03
CA GLU A 138 8.98 23.14 8.44
C GLU A 138 8.08 22.45 9.47
N LYS A 139 8.69 21.74 10.43
CA LYS A 139 7.96 20.98 11.48
C LYS A 139 7.17 21.86 12.44
N PHE A 140 7.53 23.13 12.56
CA PHE A 140 6.88 24.08 13.46
C PHE A 140 5.92 25.02 12.75
N ARG A 141 5.80 24.97 11.41
CA ARG A 141 4.93 25.88 10.66
C ARG A 141 3.47 25.77 11.09
N SER A 142 2.95 24.55 11.19
CA SER A 142 1.56 24.31 11.64
C SER A 142 1.33 24.84 13.04
N LEU A 143 2.19 24.48 13.99
CA LEU A 143 2.09 24.93 15.38
C LEU A 143 2.20 26.45 15.51
N ALA A 144 3.18 27.06 14.83
CA ALA A 144 3.37 28.51 14.85
C ALA A 144 2.17 29.23 14.22
N GLN A 145 1.69 28.77 13.06
CA GLN A 145 0.50 29.32 12.40
C GLN A 145 -0.72 29.23 13.30
N ILE A 146 -1.03 28.04 13.83
CA ILE A 146 -2.18 27.81 14.73
C ILE A 146 -2.07 28.69 15.98
N SER A 147 -0.89 28.78 16.59
CA SER A 147 -0.72 29.60 17.80
C SER A 147 -0.91 31.09 17.54
N LEU A 148 -0.41 31.60 16.41
CA LEU A 148 -0.56 33.01 16.04
C LEU A 148 -2.00 33.35 15.65
N THR A 149 -2.68 32.47 14.90
CA THR A 149 -4.09 32.68 14.53
C THR A 149 -4.99 32.61 15.75
N LEU A 150 -4.81 31.62 16.63
CA LEU A 150 -5.57 31.52 17.89
C LEU A 150 -5.33 32.73 18.79
N SER A 151 -4.09 33.22 18.90
CA SER A 151 -3.79 34.40 19.69
C SER A 151 -4.45 35.67 19.11
N LEU A 152 -4.51 35.79 17.77
CA LEU A 152 -5.18 36.91 17.10
C LEU A 152 -6.70 36.83 17.27
N ILE A 153 -7.30 35.64 17.11
CA ILE A 153 -8.72 35.38 17.35
C ILE A 153 -9.08 35.67 18.81
N CYS A 154 -8.24 35.26 19.75
CA CYS A 154 -8.45 35.54 21.17
C CYS A 154 -8.37 37.03 21.47
N ALA A 155 -7.42 37.76 20.87
CA ALA A 155 -7.34 39.22 21.00
C ALA A 155 -8.60 39.92 20.44
N LEU A 156 -9.08 39.50 19.26
CA LEU A 156 -10.29 40.05 18.64
C LEU A 156 -11.55 39.77 19.48
N ASN A 157 -11.71 38.54 19.98
CA ASN A 157 -12.84 38.17 20.83
C ASN A 157 -12.78 38.84 22.21
N CYS A 158 -11.57 39.04 22.77
CA CYS A 158 -11.38 39.77 24.01
C CYS A 158 -11.78 41.25 23.86
N SER A 159 -11.39 41.90 22.75
CA SER A 159 -11.85 43.25 22.44
C SER A 159 -13.37 43.36 22.29
N HIS A 160 -14.05 42.30 21.81
CA HIS A 160 -15.50 42.26 21.74
C HIS A 160 -16.18 42.06 23.11
N GLN A 161 -15.56 41.29 24.02
CA GLN A 161 -16.08 41.06 25.37
C GLN A 161 -16.00 42.31 26.27
N PHE A 162 -14.97 43.15 26.10
CA PHE A 162 -14.79 44.39 26.88
C PHE A 162 -15.60 45.58 26.34
N ALA A 163 -15.99 45.58 25.06
CA ALA A 163 -16.82 46.64 24.48
C ALA A 163 -18.30 46.62 24.96
N GLY A 164 -18.70 45.61 25.74
CA GLY A 164 -20.07 45.45 26.26
C GLY A 164 -20.29 45.86 27.71
N VAL A 165 -19.25 46.28 28.45
CA VAL A 165 -19.34 46.53 29.91
C VAL A 165 -19.49 48.02 30.27
N ASP A 166 -19.26 48.95 29.35
CA ASP A 166 -19.25 50.40 29.63
C ASP A 166 -20.59 51.13 29.37
N LYS A 167 -21.73 50.44 29.39
CA LYS A 167 -23.07 51.06 29.24
C LYS A 167 -24.05 50.68 30.36
N VAL A 168 -23.64 50.85 31.62
CA VAL A 168 -24.59 51.01 32.73
C VAL A 168 -24.04 52.09 33.65
N THR A 169 -24.48 53.32 33.43
CA THR A 169 -24.50 54.39 34.44
C THR A 169 -25.80 55.16 34.25
#